data_AF-A0A8K0MFE1-F1
#
_entry.id   AF-A0A8K0MFE1-F1
#
_cell.length_a   1.000
_cell.length_b   1.000
_cell.length_c   1.000
_cell.angle_alpha   90.00
_cell.angle_beta   90.00
_cell.angle_gamma   90.00
#
_symmetry.space_group_name_H-M   'P 1'
#
loop_
_entity.id
_entity.type
_entity.pdbx_description
1 polymer ?
#
loop_
_entity_poly.entity_id
_entity_poly.type
_entity_poly.pdbx_seq_one_letter_code
_entity_poly.pdbx_strand_id
1 'polypeptide(L)'
;MASPTLLTPTSQPKPLPALKPKSTTSTFTVKASYDSVAGTPQWQRRQLLSLVAATLSPAWLFPVSPVFAADDEEYVKETEEVINKVRTTINMDKNDPNVATAVAELRDTSNTWVAKYRREKALLGRASFRDIYSALNAVSGHYISFGPTAPIPAKRKARILEEVETAEKALSRGR
;
A
#
# COMPACT_ATOMS: atom_id res chain seq x y z
N MET A 1 -32.84 13.91 -52.75
CA MET A 1 -31.83 12.89 -52.40
C MET A 1 -30.45 13.50 -52.63
N ALA A 2 -29.86 14.06 -51.57
CA ALA A 2 -28.51 14.62 -51.62
C ALA A 2 -27.86 14.40 -50.25
N SER A 3 -26.84 13.55 -50.21
CA SER A 3 -26.09 13.16 -49.03
C SER A 3 -25.06 14.24 -48.65
N PRO A 4 -24.86 14.55 -47.37
CA PRO A 4 -23.70 15.32 -46.93
C PRO A 4 -22.49 14.40 -46.66
N THR A 5 -21.39 14.72 -47.32
CA THR A 5 -20.07 14.09 -47.28
C THR A 5 -19.40 14.19 -45.91
N LEU A 6 -18.97 13.04 -45.39
CA LEU A 6 -18.07 12.85 -44.25
C LEU A 6 -16.70 13.50 -44.50
N LEU A 7 -16.28 14.40 -43.60
CA LEU A 7 -14.88 14.84 -43.49
C LEU A 7 -14.35 14.49 -42.10
N THR A 8 -13.70 13.34 -42.01
CA THR A 8 -12.82 12.94 -40.90
C THR A 8 -11.45 13.60 -41.06
N PRO A 9 -10.95 14.39 -40.09
CA PRO A 9 -9.53 14.73 -40.03
C PRO A 9 -8.73 13.55 -39.46
N THR A 10 -7.88 12.96 -40.31
CA THR A 10 -6.90 11.94 -39.93
C THR A 10 -5.74 12.62 -39.19
N SER A 11 -5.54 12.33 -37.90
CA SER A 11 -4.32 12.71 -37.19
C SER A 11 -3.37 11.51 -37.18
N GLN A 12 -2.39 11.49 -38.08
CA GLN A 12 -1.31 10.52 -38.01
C GLN A 12 -0.41 10.83 -36.80
N PRO A 13 -0.07 9.84 -35.95
CA PRO A 13 0.89 10.02 -34.87
C PRO A 13 2.32 10.00 -35.45
N LYS A 14 3.10 11.03 -35.11
CA LYS A 14 4.53 11.14 -35.41
C LYS A 14 5.31 10.11 -34.56
N PRO A 15 6.10 9.21 -35.14
CA PRO A 15 6.91 8.28 -34.36
C PRO A 15 8.07 9.01 -33.70
N LEU A 16 8.14 8.93 -32.36
CA LEU A 16 9.24 9.41 -31.54
C LEU A 16 10.48 8.50 -31.74
N PRO A 17 11.70 9.04 -31.75
CA PRO A 17 12.92 8.26 -31.96
C PRO A 17 13.21 7.31 -30.79
N ALA A 18 13.65 6.09 -31.13
CA ALA A 18 13.96 5.01 -30.21
C ALA A 18 15.18 5.35 -29.33
N LEU A 19 14.95 5.37 -28.01
CA LEU A 19 15.97 5.45 -26.97
C LEU A 19 16.63 4.08 -26.81
N LYS A 20 17.92 3.97 -27.21
CA LYS A 20 18.75 2.78 -26.97
C LYS A 20 19.27 2.80 -25.52
N PRO A 21 19.09 1.74 -24.71
CA PRO A 21 19.72 1.65 -23.40
C PRO A 21 21.22 1.35 -23.57
N LYS A 22 22.06 2.25 -23.06
CA LYS A 22 23.51 2.07 -22.98
C LYS A 22 23.85 1.48 -21.61
N SER A 23 24.12 0.18 -21.58
CA SER A 23 24.66 -0.52 -20.42
C SER A 23 26.13 -0.11 -20.23
N THR A 24 26.37 0.86 -19.34
CA THR A 24 27.71 1.20 -18.87
C THR A 24 28.00 0.38 -17.61
N THR A 25 28.78 -0.68 -17.80
CA THR A 25 29.42 -1.44 -16.72
C THR A 25 30.47 -0.53 -16.07
N SER A 26 30.17 -0.01 -14.88
CA SER A 26 31.15 0.69 -14.04
C SER A 26 32.01 -0.32 -13.30
N THR A 27 33.20 -0.60 -13.82
CA THR A 27 34.29 -1.29 -13.12
C THR A 27 34.91 -0.32 -12.13
N PHE A 28 34.73 -0.55 -10.83
CA PHE A 28 35.50 0.12 -9.78
C PHE A 28 36.87 -0.56 -9.67
N THR A 29 37.91 0.17 -10.08
CA THR A 29 39.33 -0.16 -9.86
C THR A 29 39.73 0.27 -8.44
N VAL A 30 39.86 -0.70 -7.53
CA VAL A 30 40.53 -0.48 -6.25
C VAL A 30 41.97 -0.98 -6.39
N LYS A 31 42.93 -0.04 -6.35
CA LYS A 31 44.36 -0.36 -6.18
C LYS A 31 44.61 -0.69 -4.71
N ALA A 32 44.95 -1.94 -4.43
CA ALA A 32 45.53 -2.36 -3.17
C ALA A 32 47.06 -2.32 -3.27
N SER A 33 47.69 -1.61 -2.34
CA SER A 33 49.13 -1.59 -2.13
C SER A 33 49.50 -2.70 -1.13
N TYR A 34 50.55 -3.46 -1.51
CA TYR A 34 51.37 -4.43 -0.77
C TYR A 34 50.95 -4.85 0.66
N ASP A 35 50.81 -6.16 0.90
CA ASP A 35 51.88 -6.94 1.53
C ASP A 35 51.62 -8.45 1.34
N SER A 36 52.69 -9.21 1.38
CA SER A 36 52.79 -10.64 1.07
C SER A 36 52.21 -11.51 2.18
N VAL A 37 51.67 -12.70 1.83
CA VAL A 37 52.00 -14.01 2.43
C VAL A 37 51.09 -15.10 1.83
N ALA A 38 51.71 -16.24 1.55
CA ALA A 38 51.21 -17.39 0.83
C ALA A 38 50.09 -18.18 1.53
N GLY A 39 49.25 -18.85 0.74
CA GLY A 39 48.35 -19.91 1.19
C GLY A 39 47.32 -20.34 0.14
N THR A 40 47.61 -21.39 -0.62
CA THR A 40 46.57 -22.24 -1.24
C THR A 40 45.90 -23.07 -0.12
N PRO A 41 44.60 -23.46 -0.17
CA PRO A 41 44.12 -24.40 -1.19
C PRO A 41 42.62 -24.34 -1.60
N GLN A 42 42.40 -24.92 -2.79
CA GLN A 42 41.29 -25.80 -3.22
C GLN A 42 39.84 -25.52 -2.78
N TRP A 43 39.05 -25.10 -3.76
CA TRP A 43 37.60 -25.33 -3.81
C TRP A 43 37.29 -26.83 -3.94
N GLN A 44 37.02 -27.48 -2.81
CA GLN A 44 36.49 -28.84 -2.81
C GLN A 44 34.97 -28.82 -3.10
N ARG A 45 34.66 -29.26 -4.33
CA ARG A 45 33.49 -30.08 -4.63
C ARG A 45 33.16 -31.01 -3.46
N ARG A 46 31.94 -30.93 -2.94
CA ARG A 46 31.29 -32.09 -2.31
C ARG A 46 29.88 -32.23 -2.84
N GLN A 47 29.72 -33.27 -3.64
CA GLN A 47 28.45 -33.81 -4.10
C GLN A 47 27.77 -34.55 -2.96
N LEU A 48 26.44 -34.42 -2.94
CA LEU A 48 25.40 -35.43 -2.66
C LEU A 48 25.68 -36.48 -1.58
N LEU A 49 24.77 -36.57 -0.60
CA LEU A 49 24.21 -37.87 -0.20
C LEU A 49 22.79 -37.67 0.34
N SER A 50 21.83 -38.32 -0.32
CA SER A 50 20.45 -38.49 0.15
C SER A 50 20.42 -39.44 1.34
N LEU A 51 19.63 -39.13 2.37
CA LEU A 51 19.14 -40.12 3.30
C LEU A 51 17.62 -40.02 3.36
N VAL A 52 16.96 -41.03 2.78
CA VAL A 52 15.54 -41.34 3.00
C VAL A 52 15.41 -41.87 4.42
N ALA A 53 14.54 -41.24 5.21
CA ALA A 53 14.05 -41.78 6.47
C ALA A 53 12.53 -41.67 6.48
N ALA A 54 11.88 -42.76 6.06
CA ALA A 54 10.44 -42.93 6.15
C ALA A 54 10.04 -43.03 7.62
N THR A 55 9.23 -42.09 8.10
CA THR A 55 8.47 -42.24 9.34
C THR A 55 6.99 -42.24 8.99
N LEU A 56 6.38 -43.43 9.10
CA LEU A 56 4.94 -43.61 9.16
C LEU A 56 4.50 -43.17 10.57
N SER A 57 3.66 -42.15 10.67
CA SER A 57 2.89 -41.89 11.89
C SER A 57 1.53 -41.28 11.56
N PRO A 58 0.46 -41.66 12.29
CA PRO A 58 -0.91 -41.60 11.82
C PRO A 58 -1.59 -40.27 12.18
N ALA A 59 -2.48 -39.86 11.28
CA ALA A 59 -3.55 -38.89 11.41
C ALA A 59 -3.89 -38.41 12.83
N TRP A 60 -3.46 -37.20 13.16
CA TRP A 60 -4.19 -36.31 14.05
C TRP A 60 -4.76 -35.19 13.18
N LEU A 61 -5.92 -35.45 12.58
CA LEU A 61 -6.76 -34.43 11.95
C LEU A 61 -7.39 -33.59 13.06
N PHE A 62 -6.60 -32.71 13.67
CA PHE A 62 -7.17 -31.55 14.31
C PHE A 62 -7.51 -30.56 13.21
N PRO A 63 -8.78 -30.15 13.04
CA PRO A 63 -9.07 -28.96 12.26
C PRO A 63 -8.38 -27.80 12.99
N VAL A 64 -7.28 -27.31 12.43
CA VAL A 64 -6.74 -25.99 12.76
C VAL A 64 -7.86 -25.02 12.44
N SER A 65 -8.64 -24.68 13.45
CA SER A 65 -9.61 -23.61 13.36
C SER A 65 -8.79 -22.35 13.12
N PRO A 66 -9.09 -21.57 12.07
CA PRO A 66 -8.35 -20.34 11.84
C PRO A 66 -8.58 -19.41 13.03
N VAL A 67 -7.53 -19.15 13.81
CA VAL A 67 -7.43 -17.99 14.73
C VAL A 67 -7.30 -16.74 13.85
N PHE A 68 -8.30 -16.50 13.00
CA PHE A 68 -8.42 -15.29 12.18
C PHE A 68 -9.66 -14.48 12.58
N ALA A 69 -10.60 -15.09 13.33
CA ALA A 69 -11.83 -14.42 13.72
C ALA A 69 -11.58 -13.23 14.67
N ALA A 70 -10.66 -13.37 15.62
CA ALA A 70 -10.33 -12.29 16.57
C ALA A 70 -9.70 -11.09 15.87
N ASP A 71 -8.78 -11.33 14.92
CA ASP A 71 -8.10 -10.26 14.19
C ASP A 71 -9.03 -9.55 13.19
N ASP A 72 -9.98 -10.28 12.59
CA ASP A 72 -10.97 -9.70 11.67
C ASP A 72 -12.00 -8.82 12.40
N GLU A 73 -12.49 -9.23 13.56
CA GLU A 73 -13.40 -8.41 14.39
C GLU A 73 -12.70 -7.15 14.89
N GLU A 74 -11.43 -7.26 15.30
CA GLU A 74 -10.63 -6.12 15.70
C GLU A 74 -10.38 -5.17 14.52
N TYR A 75 -10.06 -5.71 13.34
CA TYR A 75 -9.92 -4.93 12.11
C TYR A 75 -11.19 -4.14 11.77
N VAL A 76 -12.36 -4.79 11.82
CA VAL A 76 -13.64 -4.12 11.56
C VAL A 76 -13.84 -2.97 12.54
N LYS A 77 -13.67 -3.22 13.84
CA LYS A 77 -13.85 -2.21 14.88
C LYS A 77 -12.89 -1.02 14.72
N GLU A 78 -11.60 -1.28 14.50
CA GLU A 78 -10.61 -0.21 14.34
C GLU A 78 -10.79 0.57 13.03
N THR A 79 -11.17 -0.10 11.94
CA THR A 79 -11.47 0.58 10.68
C THR A 79 -12.73 1.44 10.76
N GLU A 80 -13.78 0.99 11.46
CA GLU A 80 -14.96 1.80 11.74
C GLU A 80 -14.62 3.05 12.56
N GLU A 81 -13.77 2.92 13.57
CA GLU A 81 -13.28 4.06 14.36
C GLU A 81 -12.56 5.09 13.47
N VAL A 82 -11.65 4.62 12.60
CA VAL A 82 -10.94 5.48 11.64
C VAL A 82 -11.92 6.17 10.69
N ILE A 83 -12.89 5.44 10.13
CA ILE A 83 -13.93 5.97 9.24
C ILE A 83 -14.70 7.11 9.92
N ASN A 84 -15.15 6.88 11.15
CA ASN A 84 -15.90 7.85 11.93
C ASN A 84 -15.05 9.09 12.25
N LYS A 85 -13.77 8.89 12.56
CA LYS A 85 -12.84 9.99 12.80
C LYS A 85 -12.63 10.83 11.55
N VAL A 86 -12.38 10.19 10.39
CA VAL A 86 -12.25 10.88 9.11
C VAL A 86 -13.50 11.70 8.80
N ARG A 87 -14.70 11.09 8.90
CA ARG A 87 -15.98 11.77 8.65
C ARG A 87 -16.21 12.96 9.56
N THR A 88 -15.87 12.83 10.83
CA THR A 88 -16.04 13.91 11.81
C THR A 88 -15.09 15.05 11.48
N THR A 89 -13.79 14.78 11.37
CA THR A 89 -12.76 15.81 11.14
C THR A 89 -12.98 16.58 9.84
N ILE A 90 -13.35 15.94 8.74
CA ILE A 90 -13.56 16.63 7.46
C ILE A 90 -14.89 17.41 7.40
N ASN A 91 -15.83 17.15 8.31
CA ASN A 91 -17.11 17.86 8.40
C ASN A 91 -17.13 18.97 9.46
N MET A 92 -16.07 19.12 10.26
CA MET A 92 -15.95 20.24 11.19
C MET A 92 -15.94 21.58 10.45
N ASP A 93 -16.44 22.63 11.12
CA ASP A 93 -16.39 23.98 10.59
C ASP A 93 -14.96 24.53 10.63
N LYS A 94 -14.60 25.30 9.60
CA LYS A 94 -13.24 25.87 9.47
C LYS A 94 -12.88 26.86 10.58
N ASN A 95 -13.87 27.43 11.25
CA ASN A 95 -13.68 28.43 12.30
C ASN A 95 -13.69 27.82 13.71
N ASP A 96 -13.89 26.50 13.83
CA ASP A 96 -13.91 25.83 15.12
C ASP A 96 -12.46 25.70 15.67
N PRO A 97 -12.16 26.19 16.89
CA PRO A 97 -10.84 26.03 17.49
C PRO A 97 -10.43 24.56 17.68
N ASN A 98 -11.37 23.62 17.70
CA ASN A 98 -11.10 22.19 17.91
C ASN A 98 -10.58 21.47 16.66
N VAL A 99 -10.59 22.09 15.47
CA VAL A 99 -10.15 21.44 14.23
C VAL A 99 -8.71 20.97 14.32
N ALA A 100 -7.82 21.78 14.91
CA ALA A 100 -6.41 21.42 15.03
C ALA A 100 -6.23 20.14 15.88
N THR A 101 -6.96 20.05 17.00
CA THR A 101 -6.96 18.88 17.88
C THR A 101 -7.54 17.65 17.17
N ALA A 102 -8.68 17.80 16.48
CA ALA A 102 -9.31 16.71 15.76
C ALA A 102 -8.45 16.17 14.59
N VAL A 103 -7.68 17.04 13.93
CA VAL A 103 -6.72 16.64 12.89
C VAL A 103 -5.51 15.93 13.49
N ALA A 104 -5.01 16.37 14.65
CA ALA A 104 -3.93 15.70 15.36
C ALA A 104 -4.34 14.29 15.80
N GLU A 105 -5.51 14.15 16.42
CA GLU A 105 -6.07 12.86 16.81
C GLU A 105 -6.29 11.96 15.58
N LEU A 106 -6.83 12.50 14.48
CA LEU A 106 -6.99 11.73 13.24
C LEU A 106 -5.66 11.22 12.71
N ARG A 107 -4.61 12.05 12.75
CA ARG A 107 -3.26 11.65 12.33
C ARG A 107 -2.74 10.51 13.19
N ASP A 108 -2.93 10.58 14.50
CA ASP A 108 -2.43 9.57 15.43
C ASP A 108 -3.19 8.24 15.29
N THR A 109 -4.52 8.27 15.18
CA THR A 109 -5.34 7.10 14.89
C THR A 109 -4.97 6.50 13.52
N SER A 110 -4.80 7.34 12.49
CA SER A 110 -4.37 6.90 11.15
C SER A 110 -3.01 6.21 11.18
N ASN A 111 -2.03 6.78 11.90
CA ASN A 111 -0.69 6.20 11.99
C ASN A 111 -0.71 4.86 12.72
N THR A 112 -1.47 4.75 13.80
CA THR A 112 -1.65 3.51 14.56
C THR A 112 -2.26 2.43 13.68
N TRP A 113 -3.36 2.75 12.99
CA TRP A 113 -4.06 1.83 12.10
C TRP A 113 -3.17 1.36 10.93
N VAL A 114 -2.45 2.30 10.28
CA VAL A 114 -1.51 1.96 9.20
C VAL A 114 -0.35 1.11 9.70
N ALA A 115 0.22 1.44 10.87
CA ALA A 115 1.34 0.69 11.43
C ALA A 115 0.95 -0.77 11.72
N LYS A 116 -0.28 -0.99 12.20
CA LYS A 116 -0.83 -2.31 12.48
C LYS A 116 -1.13 -3.09 11.19
N TYR A 117 -1.99 -2.57 10.34
CA TYR A 117 -2.57 -3.37 9.25
C TYR A 117 -1.79 -3.36 7.93
N ARG A 118 -0.86 -2.42 7.71
CA ARG A 118 -0.11 -2.36 6.43
C ARG A 118 0.78 -3.58 6.18
N ARG A 119 1.21 -4.27 7.23
CA ARG A 119 2.08 -5.47 7.11
C ARG A 119 1.28 -6.75 6.99
N GLU A 120 -0.03 -6.70 7.24
CA GLU A 120 -0.93 -7.84 7.21
C GLU A 120 -1.28 -8.23 5.77
N LYS A 121 -0.65 -9.30 5.28
CA LYS A 121 -0.81 -9.75 3.88
C LYS A 121 -2.23 -10.15 3.53
N ALA A 122 -3.01 -10.62 4.51
CA ALA A 122 -4.41 -10.99 4.33
C ALA A 122 -5.30 -9.78 4.01
N LEU A 123 -4.95 -8.58 4.50
CA LEU A 123 -5.73 -7.36 4.34
C LEU A 123 -5.38 -6.58 3.07
N LEU A 124 -4.19 -6.76 2.51
CA LEU A 124 -3.77 -6.08 1.26
C LEU A 124 -4.67 -6.42 0.05
N GLY A 125 -5.37 -7.55 0.10
CA GLY A 125 -6.36 -7.95 -0.91
C GLY A 125 -7.73 -7.30 -0.73
N ARG A 126 -8.03 -6.77 0.46
CA ARG A 126 -9.35 -6.26 0.83
C ARG A 126 -9.63 -4.89 0.22
N ALA A 127 -10.83 -4.70 -0.27
CA ALA A 127 -11.30 -3.43 -0.82
C ALA A 127 -11.39 -2.38 0.30
N SER A 128 -11.93 -2.73 1.46
CA SER A 128 -12.01 -1.84 2.63
C SER A 128 -10.65 -1.25 3.00
N PHE A 129 -9.60 -2.08 3.03
CA PHE A 129 -8.26 -1.64 3.38
C PHE A 129 -7.69 -0.66 2.35
N ARG A 130 -7.82 -0.98 1.05
CA ARG A 130 -7.29 -0.15 -0.03
C ARG A 130 -7.96 1.21 -0.09
N ASP A 131 -9.28 1.24 0.05
CA ASP A 131 -10.07 2.46 -0.04
C ASP A 131 -9.82 3.38 1.16
N ILE A 132 -9.76 2.84 2.39
CA ILE A 132 -9.37 3.63 3.57
C ILE A 132 -7.94 4.11 3.47
N TYR A 133 -7.00 3.28 3.03
CA TYR A 133 -5.61 3.70 2.87
C TYR A 133 -5.47 4.84 1.85
N SER A 134 -6.23 4.81 0.75
CA SER A 134 -6.33 5.91 -0.21
C SER A 134 -6.85 7.19 0.45
N ALA A 135 -7.99 7.10 1.14
CA ALA A 135 -8.63 8.22 1.80
C ALA A 135 -7.69 8.86 2.86
N LEU A 136 -7.04 8.05 3.69
CA LEU A 136 -6.09 8.51 4.71
C LEU A 136 -4.89 9.23 4.09
N ASN A 137 -4.35 8.73 2.98
CA ASN A 137 -3.26 9.41 2.27
C ASN A 137 -3.70 10.74 1.66
N ALA A 138 -4.91 10.81 1.11
CA ALA A 138 -5.47 12.05 0.57
C ALA A 138 -5.67 13.12 1.65
N VAL A 139 -6.15 12.72 2.83
CA VAL A 139 -6.34 13.60 3.99
C VAL A 139 -5.01 14.03 4.58
N SER A 140 -4.12 13.07 4.87
CA SER A 140 -2.81 13.33 5.48
C SER A 140 -1.95 14.21 4.58
N GLY A 141 -1.91 13.93 3.27
CA GLY A 141 -1.16 14.73 2.32
C GLY A 141 -1.62 16.19 2.26
N HIS A 142 -2.92 16.45 2.42
CA HIS A 142 -3.47 17.80 2.51
C HIS A 142 -2.98 18.52 3.78
N TYR A 143 -3.18 17.91 4.95
CA TYR A 143 -2.81 18.57 6.21
C TYR A 143 -1.30 18.73 6.40
N ILE A 144 -0.49 17.83 5.85
CA ILE A 144 0.98 17.98 5.82
C ILE A 144 1.39 19.17 4.96
N SER A 145 0.72 19.39 3.83
CA SER A 145 1.09 20.42 2.86
C SER A 145 0.55 21.81 3.20
N PHE A 146 -0.66 21.88 3.76
CA PHE A 146 -1.37 23.14 4.00
C PHE A 146 -1.55 23.49 5.48
N GLY A 147 -1.26 22.57 6.39
CA GLY A 147 -1.47 22.74 7.83
C GLY A 147 -2.85 22.28 8.31
N PRO A 148 -3.03 22.08 9.63
CA PRO A 148 -4.21 21.43 10.20
C PRO A 148 -5.50 22.25 10.11
N THR A 149 -5.42 23.58 9.98
CA THR A 149 -6.58 24.47 9.87
C THR A 149 -7.00 24.74 8.42
N ALA A 150 -6.24 24.25 7.44
CA ALA A 150 -6.53 24.50 6.04
C ALA A 150 -7.73 23.67 5.56
N PRO A 151 -8.78 24.29 5.01
CA PRO A 151 -9.95 23.57 4.55
C PRO A 151 -9.62 22.68 3.34
N ILE A 152 -10.15 21.46 3.33
CA ILE A 152 -10.01 20.54 2.19
C ILE A 152 -10.85 21.06 1.01
N PRO A 153 -10.30 21.13 -0.22
CA PRO A 153 -11.07 21.54 -1.39
C PRO A 153 -12.31 20.68 -1.60
N ALA A 154 -13.45 21.30 -1.94
CA ALA A 154 -14.76 20.64 -1.98
C ALA A 154 -14.78 19.37 -2.85
N LYS A 155 -14.18 19.41 -4.04
CA LYS A 155 -14.07 18.24 -4.93
C LYS A 155 -13.27 17.09 -4.31
N ARG A 156 -12.19 17.41 -3.60
CA ARG A 156 -11.36 16.41 -2.90
C ARG A 156 -12.12 15.83 -1.71
N LYS A 157 -12.79 16.68 -0.92
CA LYS A 157 -13.64 16.26 0.20
C LYS A 157 -14.73 15.29 -0.25
N ALA A 158 -15.44 15.61 -1.34
CA ALA A 158 -16.47 14.73 -1.89
C ALA A 158 -15.93 13.35 -2.27
N ARG A 159 -14.77 13.30 -2.95
CA ARG A 159 -14.10 12.04 -3.29
C ARG A 159 -13.68 11.24 -2.06
N ILE A 160 -13.13 11.90 -1.02
CA ILE A 160 -12.75 11.22 0.22
C ILE A 160 -13.98 10.61 0.90
N LEU A 161 -15.10 11.34 0.94
CA LEU A 161 -16.36 10.84 1.51
C LEU A 161 -16.89 9.61 0.75
N GLU A 162 -16.80 9.61 -0.58
CA GLU A 162 -17.18 8.47 -1.42
C GLU A 162 -16.28 7.24 -1.20
N GLU A 163 -14.96 7.44 -1.11
CA GLU A 163 -14.00 6.36 -0.79
C GLU A 163 -14.28 5.76 0.59
N VAL A 164 -14.56 6.60 1.58
CA VAL A 164 -14.89 6.18 2.95
C VAL A 164 -16.23 5.43 3.01
N GLU A 165 -17.25 5.88 2.28
CA GLU A 165 -18.55 5.18 2.20
C GLU A 165 -18.43 3.82 1.48
N THR A 166 -17.65 3.76 0.41
CA THR A 166 -17.38 2.51 -0.31
C THR A 166 -16.63 1.53 0.58
N ALA A 167 -15.65 2.02 1.33
CA ALA A 167 -14.90 1.21 2.28
C ALA A 167 -15.78 0.66 3.41
N GLU A 168 -16.68 1.47 3.99
CA GLU A 168 -17.60 1.03 5.04
C GLU A 168 -18.53 -0.08 4.53
N LYS A 169 -19.07 0.06 3.31
CA LYS A 169 -19.89 -0.97 2.67
C LYS A 169 -19.12 -2.24 2.35
N ALA A 170 -17.83 -2.13 2.05
CA ALA A 170 -16.96 -3.29 1.83
C ALA A 170 -16.65 -3.98 3.17
N LEU A 171 -16.36 -3.20 4.21
CA LEU A 171 -16.07 -3.66 5.56
C LEU A 171 -17.24 -4.45 6.15
N SER A 172 -18.46 -3.96 5.99
CA SER A 172 -19.68 -4.65 6.45
C SER A 172 -19.94 -5.98 5.72
N ARG A 173 -19.25 -6.23 4.60
CA ARG A 173 -19.31 -7.46 3.81
C ARG A 173 -18.08 -8.35 4.03
N GLY A 174 -17.17 -7.96 4.93
CA GLY A 174 -15.88 -8.64 5.17
C GLY A 174 -14.92 -8.55 3.98
N ARG A 175 -15.00 -7.48 3.17
CA ARG A 175 -14.31 -7.34 1.89
C ARG A 175 -13.26 -6.26 1.83
#